data_AF-A0A4Y6U8F5-F1
#
_entry.id   AF-A0A4Y6U8F5-F1
#
_cell.length_a   1.000
_cell.length_b   1.000
_cell.length_c   1.000
_cell.angle_alpha   90.00
_cell.angle_beta   90.00
_cell.angle_gamma   90.00
#
_symmetry.space_group_name_H-M   'P 1'
#
loop_
_entity.id
_entity.type
_entity.pdbx_description
1 polymer ?
#
loop_
_entity_poly.entity_id
_entity_poly.type
_entity_poly.pdbx_seq_one_letter_code
_entity_poly.pdbx_strand_id
1 'polypeptide(L)'
;MASSGAATARGTLQPPTATGRTGQATRRPTGITVASTPSSPPRARTVQVDDSQGAVLVKGLDFDSTLSKADSAVLPSSGSYTITGDALTIAGNKLTATVEDASNKATVASIIKDGTQDGKAVAGTLDKEGAGRLVLSGANSYTGGTTINQGTLEGTTANFGTGAVNVAQAGTLDLNQGSDATFGNQLTGNGTFDKDGAGHSDQSRVTTAALQARPTSTRAPCW
;
A
#
# COMPACT_ATOMS: atom_id res chain seq x y z
N MET A 1 74.52 -13.14 11.34
CA MET A 1 74.01 -14.25 12.19
C MET A 1 73.47 -13.60 13.47
N ALA A 2 72.18 -13.23 13.48
CA ALA A 2 71.10 -13.92 14.21
C ALA A 2 71.44 -14.11 15.70
N SER A 3 70.69 -13.54 16.65
CA SER A 3 69.31 -13.92 16.92
C SER A 3 68.57 -12.91 17.81
N SER A 4 67.31 -12.64 17.47
CA SER A 4 66.34 -11.94 18.30
C SER A 4 65.70 -12.91 19.30
N GLY A 5 65.71 -12.57 20.59
CA GLY A 5 64.90 -13.25 21.61
C GLY A 5 63.49 -12.68 21.63
N ALA A 6 62.50 -13.47 21.23
CA ALA A 6 61.08 -13.14 21.34
C ALA A 6 60.57 -13.48 22.74
N ALA A 7 60.07 -12.48 23.48
CA ALA A 7 59.35 -12.68 24.73
C ALA A 7 57.84 -12.81 24.44
N THR A 8 57.29 -14.01 24.69
CA THR A 8 55.85 -14.29 24.62
C THR A 8 55.18 -13.89 25.93
N ALA A 9 54.43 -12.78 25.94
CA ALA A 9 53.56 -12.40 27.06
C ALA A 9 52.19 -13.08 26.88
N ARG A 10 51.85 -14.04 27.76
CA ARG A 10 50.49 -14.58 27.90
C ARG A 10 49.69 -13.68 28.85
N GLY A 11 48.83 -12.81 28.31
CA GLY A 11 47.83 -12.07 29.07
C GLY A 11 46.50 -12.82 29.12
N THR A 12 45.99 -13.13 30.31
CA THR A 12 44.63 -13.64 30.51
C THR A 12 43.63 -12.50 30.34
N LEU A 13 42.88 -12.49 29.23
CA LEU A 13 41.80 -11.54 28.99
C LEU A 13 40.57 -11.93 29.82
N GLN A 14 40.31 -11.17 30.87
CA GLN A 14 39.03 -11.13 31.58
C GLN A 14 37.99 -10.45 30.65
N PRO A 15 36.78 -11.00 30.45
CA PRO A 15 35.79 -10.33 29.61
C PRO A 15 35.29 -9.05 30.30
N PRO A 16 35.19 -7.91 29.59
CA PRO A 16 34.64 -6.71 30.17
C PRO A 16 33.12 -6.85 30.39
N THR A 17 32.70 -6.57 31.61
CA THR A 17 31.31 -6.39 32.02
C THR A 17 30.71 -5.26 31.18
N ALA A 18 29.71 -5.56 30.34
CA ALA A 18 29.02 -4.57 29.52
C ALA A 18 28.20 -3.61 30.40
N THR A 19 28.81 -2.50 30.78
CA THR A 19 28.11 -1.36 31.40
C THR A 19 27.41 -0.58 30.29
N GLY A 20 26.13 -0.28 30.50
CA GLY A 20 25.16 0.16 29.49
C GLY A 20 25.63 1.29 28.58
N ARG A 21 25.45 1.09 27.26
CA ARG A 21 25.41 2.17 26.29
C ARG A 21 23.97 2.69 26.19
N THR A 22 23.63 3.65 27.04
CA THR A 22 22.57 4.62 26.75
C THR A 22 23.11 5.57 25.67
N GLY A 23 23.00 5.13 24.43
CA GLY A 23 23.41 5.88 23.25
C GLY A 23 22.48 5.51 22.12
N GLN A 24 21.19 5.80 22.28
CA GLN A 24 20.23 5.78 21.19
C GLN A 24 20.58 6.96 20.28
N ALA A 25 21.60 6.77 19.45
CA ALA A 25 21.82 7.60 18.29
C ALA A 25 20.69 7.31 17.30
N THR A 26 19.52 7.89 17.54
CA THR A 26 18.41 7.89 16.59
C THR A 26 18.75 8.86 15.47
N ARG A 27 19.76 8.52 14.67
CA ARG A 27 19.67 8.87 13.25
C ARG A 27 18.48 8.07 12.76
N ARG A 28 17.29 8.66 12.81
CA ARG A 28 16.06 8.05 12.30
C ARG A 28 16.36 7.72 10.84
N PRO A 29 16.43 6.46 10.41
CA PRO A 29 16.55 6.19 8.99
C PRO A 29 15.29 6.74 8.31
N THR A 30 15.41 7.27 7.09
CA THR A 30 14.27 7.32 6.17
C THR A 30 13.65 5.94 6.13
N GLY A 31 12.36 5.80 6.38
CA GLY A 31 11.79 4.46 6.32
C GLY A 31 10.42 4.22 6.93
N ILE A 32 10.07 2.94 6.89
CA ILE A 32 8.83 2.34 7.33
C ILE A 32 9.00 1.85 8.78
N THR A 33 8.16 2.35 9.68
CA THR A 33 8.03 1.80 11.04
C THR A 33 6.82 0.88 11.11
N VAL A 34 6.99 -0.37 11.52
CA VAL A 34 5.89 -1.33 11.67
C VAL A 34 5.49 -1.39 13.15
N ALA A 35 4.30 -0.90 13.48
CA ALA A 35 3.75 -1.00 14.82
C ALA A 35 2.83 -2.22 14.90
N SER A 36 3.12 -3.15 15.81
CA SER A 36 2.18 -4.20 16.22
C SER A 36 1.84 -3.98 17.68
N THR A 37 0.64 -3.48 17.97
CA THR A 37 0.16 -3.46 19.35
C THR A 37 -0.27 -4.90 19.72
N PRO A 38 0.23 -5.47 20.84
CA PRO A 38 -0.23 -6.76 21.29
C PRO A 38 -1.55 -6.60 22.03
N SER A 39 -2.68 -6.60 21.31
CA SER A 39 -3.99 -6.77 21.94
C SER A 39 -4.94 -7.45 20.98
N SER A 40 -5.50 -8.59 21.40
CA SER A 40 -6.67 -9.23 20.76
C SER A 40 -7.83 -8.22 20.74
N PRO A 41 -8.62 -8.04 19.65
CA PRO A 41 -8.88 -8.94 18.51
C PRO A 41 -8.07 -8.52 17.23
N PRO A 42 -8.43 -8.86 15.95
CA PRO A 42 -7.46 -9.07 14.88
C PRO A 42 -6.49 -7.90 14.71
N ARG A 43 -5.20 -8.25 14.75
CA ARG A 43 -4.04 -7.35 14.71
C ARG A 43 -4.04 -6.57 13.39
N ALA A 44 -4.67 -5.40 13.36
CA ALA A 44 -4.44 -4.43 12.30
C ALA A 44 -2.95 -4.09 12.28
N ARG A 45 -2.26 -4.51 11.23
CA ARG A 45 -0.83 -4.26 11.07
C ARG A 45 -0.66 -2.87 10.50
N THR A 46 -0.24 -1.94 11.34
CA THR A 46 -0.04 -0.56 10.92
C THR A 46 1.42 -0.32 10.59
N VAL A 47 1.65 0.19 9.40
CA VAL A 47 2.92 0.72 8.94
C VAL A 47 2.81 2.24 8.94
N GLN A 48 3.74 2.91 9.61
CA GLN A 48 3.89 4.35 9.56
C GLN A 48 5.05 4.71 8.64
N VAL A 49 4.76 5.52 7.63
CA VAL A 49 5.70 6.13 6.71
C VAL A 49 6.18 7.43 7.34
N ASP A 50 7.50 7.65 7.30
CA ASP A 50 8.11 8.91 7.73
C ASP A 50 9.16 9.33 6.71
N ASP A 51 8.97 10.53 6.13
CA ASP A 51 9.81 11.11 5.09
C ASP A 51 10.75 12.22 5.60
N SER A 52 10.86 12.38 6.93
CA SER A 52 11.63 13.47 7.57
C SER A 52 13.12 13.50 7.23
N GLN A 53 13.64 12.45 6.59
CA GLN A 53 15.04 12.32 6.17
C GLN A 53 15.18 12.17 4.65
N GLY A 54 14.08 12.30 3.89
CA GLY A 54 14.00 12.08 2.46
C GLY A 54 12.81 11.21 2.05
N ALA A 55 12.49 11.22 0.75
CA ALA A 55 11.34 10.50 0.20
C ALA A 55 11.42 8.98 0.46
N VAL A 56 10.29 8.39 0.85
CA VAL A 56 10.14 6.93 0.96
C VAL A 56 9.76 6.37 -0.41
N LEU A 57 10.74 5.74 -1.08
CA LEU A 57 10.58 5.18 -2.43
C LEU A 57 10.04 3.75 -2.41
N VAL A 58 8.97 3.48 -3.15
CA VAL A 58 8.32 2.15 -3.22
C VAL A 58 8.06 1.69 -4.66
N LYS A 59 8.43 0.44 -4.97
CA LYS A 59 8.09 -0.24 -6.25
C LYS A 59 6.91 -1.20 -6.10
N GLY A 60 6.75 -1.74 -4.90
CA GLY A 60 5.75 -2.75 -4.60
C GLY A 60 5.20 -2.58 -3.18
N LEU A 61 3.91 -2.84 -3.03
CA LEU A 61 3.26 -3.10 -1.75
C LEU A 61 2.72 -4.51 -1.83
N ASP A 62 3.25 -5.42 -1.02
CA ASP A 62 2.79 -6.80 -1.00
C ASP A 62 2.15 -7.08 0.35
N PHE A 63 0.84 -7.35 0.32
CA PHE A 63 0.02 -7.64 1.50
C PHE A 63 -0.32 -9.13 1.58
N ASP A 64 0.63 -9.96 1.14
CA ASP A 64 0.55 -11.40 1.22
C ASP A 64 0.61 -11.89 2.69
N SER A 65 -0.35 -12.74 3.06
CA SER A 65 -0.34 -13.51 4.30
C SER A 65 0.50 -14.79 4.19
N THR A 66 1.01 -15.13 3.00
CA THR A 66 1.76 -16.34 2.67
C THR A 66 3.27 -16.16 2.61
N LEU A 67 3.82 -15.08 3.20
CA LEU A 67 5.21 -15.08 3.70
C LEU A 67 5.45 -16.41 4.41
N SER A 68 6.24 -17.24 3.73
CA SER A 68 6.37 -18.69 3.84
C SER A 68 5.85 -19.33 5.13
N LYS A 69 5.06 -20.40 4.97
CA LYS A 69 4.76 -21.44 5.98
C LYS A 69 6.01 -21.97 6.75
N ALA A 70 7.23 -21.57 6.36
CA ALA A 70 8.48 -21.85 7.05
C ALA A 70 8.60 -21.21 8.44
N ASP A 71 7.85 -20.16 8.76
CA ASP A 71 7.70 -19.69 10.14
C ASP A 71 6.26 -19.93 10.58
N SER A 72 6.05 -20.99 11.37
CA SER A 72 4.75 -21.57 11.78
C SER A 72 3.91 -20.68 12.70
N ALA A 73 4.00 -19.35 12.60
CA ALA A 73 2.92 -18.48 13.01
C ALA A 73 1.93 -18.45 11.84
N VAL A 74 0.99 -19.41 11.81
CA VAL A 74 -0.17 -19.37 10.91
C VAL A 74 -0.81 -18.00 11.05
N LEU A 75 -0.51 -17.11 10.12
CA LEU A 75 -1.14 -15.82 10.07
C LEU A 75 -2.60 -16.11 9.73
N PRO A 76 -3.57 -15.55 10.46
CA PRO A 76 -4.98 -15.76 10.13
C PRO A 76 -5.16 -15.40 8.66
N SER A 77 -5.89 -16.24 7.92
CA SER A 77 -6.21 -16.09 6.49
C SER A 77 -6.99 -14.82 6.15
N SER A 78 -7.19 -13.93 7.13
CA SER A 78 -7.74 -12.59 6.98
C SER A 78 -6.86 -11.62 7.79
N GLY A 79 -6.14 -10.77 7.08
CA GLY A 79 -5.34 -9.69 7.65
C GLY A 79 -5.88 -8.33 7.21
N SER A 80 -5.99 -7.39 8.17
CA SER A 80 -6.09 -5.97 7.84
C SER A 80 -4.72 -5.32 7.94
N TYR A 81 -4.22 -4.79 6.83
CA TYR A 81 -2.96 -4.05 6.76
C TYR A 81 -3.27 -2.59 6.53
N THR A 82 -2.59 -1.69 7.23
CA THR A 82 -2.80 -0.25 7.10
C THR A 82 -1.47 0.46 6.97
N ILE A 83 -1.30 1.27 5.93
CA ILE A 83 -0.15 2.16 5.75
C ILE A 83 -0.62 3.59 5.99
N THR A 84 0.05 4.31 6.87
CA THR A 84 -0.29 5.67 7.32
C THR A 84 0.97 6.53 7.42
N GLY A 85 0.82 7.82 7.68
CA GLY A 85 1.94 8.75 7.85
C GLY A 85 2.22 9.52 6.56
N ASP A 86 3.49 9.80 6.31
CA ASP A 86 3.94 10.65 5.21
C ASP A 86 3.73 10.00 3.84
N ALA A 87 4.13 10.71 2.79
CA ALA A 87 3.91 10.29 1.41
C ALA A 87 4.82 9.11 1.02
N LEU A 88 4.25 8.20 0.22
CA LEU A 88 4.95 7.19 -0.53
C LEU A 88 5.25 7.72 -1.93
N THR A 89 6.52 7.73 -2.33
CA THR A 89 6.95 8.12 -3.68
C THR A 89 7.15 6.86 -4.52
N ILE A 90 6.57 6.81 -5.71
CA ILE A 90 6.76 5.68 -6.62
C ILE A 90 8.24 5.61 -7.05
N ALA A 91 8.86 4.45 -6.94
CA ALA A 91 10.21 4.24 -7.43
C ALA A 91 10.16 3.93 -8.93
N GLY A 92 10.61 4.87 -9.76
CA GLY A 92 10.44 4.82 -11.21
C GLY A 92 9.06 5.29 -11.61
N ASN A 93 8.32 4.48 -12.35
CA ASN A 93 7.04 4.86 -12.95
C ASN A 93 5.86 3.94 -12.60
N LYS A 94 6.08 2.87 -11.83
CA LYS A 94 5.05 1.88 -11.53
C LYS A 94 5.14 1.39 -10.11
N LEU A 95 4.01 1.42 -9.42
CA LEU A 95 3.80 0.76 -8.14
C LEU A 95 2.84 -0.40 -8.33
N THR A 96 3.29 -1.60 -7.97
CA THR A 96 2.40 -2.78 -7.92
C THR A 96 1.94 -2.99 -6.49
N ALA A 97 0.63 -2.94 -6.24
CA ALA A 97 0.04 -3.26 -4.95
C ALA A 97 -0.70 -4.60 -5.04
N THR A 98 -0.17 -5.62 -4.39
CA THR A 98 -0.71 -6.99 -4.38
C THR A 98 -1.42 -7.25 -3.06
N VAL A 99 -2.68 -7.69 -3.13
CA VAL A 99 -3.43 -8.23 -1.99
C VAL A 99 -3.91 -9.61 -2.40
N GLU A 100 -3.20 -10.67 -1.99
CA GLU A 100 -3.35 -11.99 -2.61
C GLU A 100 -4.68 -12.68 -2.32
N ASP A 101 -5.06 -12.82 -1.05
CA ASP A 101 -6.28 -13.51 -0.62
C ASP A 101 -7.51 -12.59 -0.71
N ALA A 102 -8.62 -13.10 -1.23
CA ALA A 102 -9.90 -12.41 -1.29
C ALA A 102 -10.41 -11.93 0.10
N SER A 103 -9.98 -12.62 1.16
CA SER A 103 -10.30 -12.31 2.55
C SER A 103 -9.43 -11.18 3.14
N ASN A 104 -8.35 -10.80 2.46
CA ASN A 104 -7.43 -9.76 2.92
C ASN A 104 -7.90 -8.36 2.50
N LYS A 105 -7.70 -7.41 3.41
CA LYS A 105 -7.97 -5.99 3.18
C LYS A 105 -6.74 -5.16 3.53
N ALA A 106 -6.13 -4.55 2.53
CA ALA A 106 -5.08 -3.56 2.74
C ALA A 106 -5.66 -2.15 2.62
N THR A 107 -5.16 -1.22 3.41
CA THR A 107 -5.56 0.19 3.38
C THR A 107 -4.32 1.06 3.30
N VAL A 108 -4.25 1.94 2.31
CA VAL A 108 -3.19 2.92 2.15
C VAL A 108 -3.79 4.29 2.40
N ALA A 109 -3.53 4.83 3.59
CA ALA A 109 -3.92 6.16 4.03
C ALA A 109 -2.85 7.22 3.73
N SER A 110 -1.59 6.81 3.57
CA SER A 110 -0.54 7.66 3.02
C SER A 110 -0.88 8.10 1.60
N ILE A 111 -0.40 9.29 1.22
CA ILE A 111 -0.47 9.78 -0.17
C ILE A 111 0.56 9.03 -1.01
N ILE A 112 0.14 8.47 -2.15
CA ILE A 112 1.02 7.95 -3.19
C ILE A 112 1.27 9.06 -4.22
N LYS A 113 2.53 9.33 -4.53
CA LYS A 113 2.98 10.39 -5.45
C LYS A 113 3.77 9.84 -6.63
N ASP A 114 3.82 10.62 -7.70
CA ASP A 114 4.68 10.37 -8.85
C ASP A 114 6.13 10.14 -8.46
N GLY A 115 6.80 9.34 -9.27
CA GLY A 115 8.17 8.94 -9.05
C GLY A 115 9.18 9.83 -9.76
N THR A 116 10.44 9.48 -9.54
CA THR A 116 11.56 10.03 -10.30
C THR A 116 12.34 8.88 -10.94
N GLN A 117 12.72 9.03 -12.20
CA GLN A 117 13.63 8.14 -12.90
C GLN A 117 14.73 8.99 -13.55
N ASP A 118 15.99 8.62 -13.33
CA ASP A 118 17.17 9.35 -13.82
C ASP A 118 17.14 10.86 -13.50
N GLY A 119 16.67 11.20 -12.29
CA GLY A 119 16.58 12.59 -11.81
C GLY A 119 15.42 13.41 -12.41
N LYS A 120 14.53 12.81 -13.20
CA LYS A 120 13.36 13.47 -13.78
C LYS A 120 12.06 12.92 -13.20
N ALA A 121 11.08 13.80 -12.98
CA ALA A 121 9.73 13.39 -12.63
C ALA A 121 9.14 12.51 -13.74
N VAL A 122 8.53 11.40 -13.35
CA VAL A 122 7.84 10.48 -14.26
C VAL A 122 6.46 10.20 -13.71
N ALA A 123 5.47 10.21 -14.59
CA ALA A 123 4.11 9.86 -14.26
C ALA A 123 4.07 8.43 -13.69
N GLY A 124 3.67 8.31 -12.43
CA GLY A 124 3.56 7.05 -11.72
C GLY A 124 2.22 6.39 -11.97
N THR A 125 2.23 5.09 -12.20
CA THR A 125 1.02 4.26 -12.30
C THR A 125 0.87 3.39 -11.06
N LEU A 126 -0.38 3.09 -10.70
CA LEU A 126 -0.71 2.11 -9.68
C LEU A 126 -1.36 0.89 -10.34
N ASP A 127 -0.79 -0.29 -10.13
CA ASP A 127 -1.38 -1.55 -10.56
C ASP A 127 -1.83 -2.35 -9.33
N LYS A 128 -3.13 -2.64 -9.27
CA LYS A 128 -3.72 -3.50 -8.23
C LYS A 128 -3.79 -4.94 -8.73
N GLU A 129 -3.11 -5.82 -7.99
CA GLU A 129 -3.03 -7.27 -8.22
C GLU A 129 -3.61 -8.07 -7.04
N GLY A 130 -3.84 -9.35 -7.28
CA GLY A 130 -4.36 -10.30 -6.28
C GLY A 130 -5.86 -10.17 -6.01
N ALA A 131 -6.47 -11.22 -5.45
CA ALA A 131 -7.93 -11.33 -5.32
C ALA A 131 -8.53 -10.45 -4.20
N GLY A 132 -7.69 -9.97 -3.28
CA GLY A 132 -8.11 -9.19 -2.12
C GLY A 132 -8.44 -7.74 -2.41
N ARG A 133 -8.79 -7.03 -1.35
CA ARG A 133 -9.26 -5.63 -1.38
C ARG A 133 -8.14 -4.67 -1.00
N LEU A 134 -7.85 -3.70 -1.87
CA LEU A 134 -7.02 -2.54 -1.56
C LEU A 134 -7.92 -1.33 -1.39
N VAL A 135 -7.77 -0.61 -0.29
CA VAL A 135 -8.48 0.65 -0.02
C VAL A 135 -7.51 1.81 -0.10
N LEU A 136 -7.79 2.78 -0.98
CA LEU A 136 -7.09 4.05 -1.02
C LEU A 136 -7.87 5.07 -0.21
N SER A 137 -7.25 5.62 0.83
CA SER A 137 -7.85 6.66 1.69
C SER A 137 -7.02 7.93 1.76
N GLY A 138 -5.76 7.89 1.29
CA GLY A 138 -4.98 9.09 1.01
C GLY A 138 -5.46 9.80 -0.25
N ALA A 139 -5.30 11.13 -0.32
CA ALA A 139 -5.53 11.91 -1.53
C ALA A 139 -4.33 11.76 -2.47
N ASN A 140 -4.32 10.69 -3.27
CA ASN A 140 -3.18 10.34 -4.10
C ASN A 140 -2.95 11.36 -5.23
N SER A 141 -1.68 11.59 -5.58
CA SER A 141 -1.29 12.60 -6.57
C SER A 141 -0.45 12.04 -7.73
N TYR A 142 -0.44 10.71 -7.91
CA TYR A 142 0.19 10.11 -9.07
C TYR A 142 -0.61 10.43 -10.35
N THR A 143 0.07 10.61 -11.47
CA THR A 143 -0.54 11.16 -12.70
C THR A 143 -0.64 10.13 -13.83
N GLY A 144 0.07 9.00 -13.74
CA GLY A 144 0.13 7.98 -14.79
C GLY A 144 -1.13 7.13 -14.93
N GLY A 145 -1.97 7.07 -13.90
CA GLY A 145 -3.23 6.33 -13.89
C GLY A 145 -3.22 5.07 -13.01
N THR A 146 -4.32 4.33 -13.07
CA THR A 146 -4.55 3.15 -12.23
C THR A 146 -5.04 1.98 -13.06
N THR A 147 -4.46 0.80 -12.88
CA THR A 147 -4.94 -0.44 -13.48
C THR A 147 -5.37 -1.40 -12.39
N ILE A 148 -6.60 -1.93 -12.48
CA ILE A 148 -7.12 -2.96 -11.58
C ILE A 148 -7.15 -4.26 -12.36
N ASN A 149 -6.12 -5.09 -12.16
CA ASN A 149 -5.99 -6.35 -12.87
C ASN A 149 -6.83 -7.45 -12.21
N GLN A 150 -6.88 -7.48 -10.87
CA GLN A 150 -7.65 -8.44 -10.08
C GLN A 150 -8.13 -7.88 -8.73
N GLY A 151 -9.19 -8.49 -8.20
CA GLY A 151 -9.75 -8.18 -6.87
C GLY A 151 -10.47 -6.84 -6.86
N THR A 152 -10.51 -6.19 -5.69
CA THR A 152 -11.21 -4.91 -5.51
C THR A 152 -10.25 -3.78 -5.18
N LEU A 153 -10.40 -2.66 -5.88
CA LEU A 153 -9.83 -1.37 -5.49
C LEU A 153 -10.97 -0.46 -5.02
N GLU A 154 -10.94 -0.10 -3.75
CA GLU A 154 -11.93 0.75 -3.10
C GLU A 154 -11.35 2.14 -2.81
N GLY A 155 -12.15 3.18 -3.00
CA GLY A 155 -11.80 4.54 -2.59
C GLY A 155 -12.90 5.54 -2.92
N THR A 156 -12.63 6.81 -2.61
CA THR A 156 -13.48 7.93 -3.02
C THR A 156 -13.00 8.58 -4.30
N THR A 157 -13.82 9.43 -4.93
CA THR A 157 -13.38 10.25 -6.09
C THR A 157 -12.16 11.12 -5.79
N ALA A 158 -11.93 11.47 -4.51
CA ALA A 158 -10.77 12.25 -4.07
C ALA A 158 -9.52 11.41 -3.76
N ASN A 159 -9.63 10.07 -3.78
CA ASN A 159 -8.53 9.19 -3.43
C ASN A 159 -7.68 8.73 -4.62
N PHE A 160 -8.13 8.92 -5.85
CA PHE A 160 -7.38 8.50 -7.02
C PHE A 160 -6.46 9.62 -7.52
N GLY A 161 -5.38 9.21 -8.21
CA GLY A 161 -4.58 10.13 -9.00
C GLY A 161 -5.35 10.74 -10.18
N THR A 162 -4.68 11.46 -11.08
CA THR A 162 -5.37 12.18 -12.18
C THR A 162 -5.44 11.40 -13.50
N GLY A 163 -4.69 10.31 -13.63
CA GLY A 163 -4.65 9.50 -14.85
C GLY A 163 -5.88 8.61 -15.05
N ALA A 164 -6.00 7.93 -16.20
CA ALA A 164 -7.11 7.03 -16.46
C ALA A 164 -7.16 5.86 -15.46
N VAL A 165 -8.37 5.33 -15.22
CA VAL A 165 -8.58 4.11 -14.45
C VAL A 165 -9.06 3.01 -15.40
N ASN A 166 -8.29 1.94 -15.50
CA ASN A 166 -8.61 0.77 -16.29
C ASN A 166 -8.98 -0.40 -15.39
N VAL A 167 -10.17 -0.98 -15.58
CA VAL A 167 -10.64 -2.14 -14.81
C VAL A 167 -10.66 -3.37 -15.71
N ALA A 168 -9.72 -4.30 -15.49
CA ALA A 168 -9.69 -5.56 -16.21
C ALA A 168 -10.85 -6.48 -15.78
N GLN A 169 -11.11 -7.53 -16.55
CA GLN A 169 -12.28 -8.39 -16.38
C GLN A 169 -12.41 -9.02 -14.98
N ALA A 170 -11.28 -9.34 -14.33
CA ALA A 170 -11.24 -9.89 -12.97
C ALA A 170 -11.12 -8.82 -11.87
N GLY A 171 -11.13 -7.54 -12.26
CA GLY A 171 -11.04 -6.40 -11.37
C GLY A 171 -12.40 -5.77 -11.06
N THR A 172 -12.48 -5.14 -9.90
CA THR A 172 -13.62 -4.33 -9.46
C THR A 172 -13.11 -2.97 -8.98
N LEU A 173 -13.66 -1.89 -9.54
CA LEU A 173 -13.55 -0.56 -8.96
C LEU A 173 -14.78 -0.32 -8.07
N ASP A 174 -14.56 -0.08 -6.79
CA ASP A 174 -15.58 0.21 -5.80
C ASP A 174 -15.45 1.69 -5.37
N LEU A 175 -16.37 2.53 -5.84
CA LEU A 175 -16.44 3.93 -5.42
C LEU A 175 -17.43 4.07 -4.26
N ASN A 176 -16.92 4.04 -3.04
CA ASN A 176 -17.67 4.19 -1.81
C ASN A 176 -17.84 5.68 -1.44
N GLN A 177 -18.83 6.34 -2.05
CA GLN A 177 -19.06 7.78 -1.99
C GLN A 177 -20.18 8.15 -1.01
N GLY A 178 -19.83 8.87 0.06
CA GLY A 178 -20.82 9.34 1.04
C GLY A 178 -21.69 10.53 0.57
N SER A 179 -21.22 11.30 -0.42
CA SER A 179 -21.90 12.48 -0.96
C SER A 179 -21.71 12.58 -2.48
N ASP A 180 -22.54 13.40 -3.12
CA ASP A 180 -22.47 13.61 -4.57
C ASP A 180 -21.09 14.14 -4.98
N ALA A 181 -20.52 13.53 -6.03
CA ALA A 181 -19.24 13.95 -6.59
C ALA A 181 -19.08 13.47 -8.04
N THR A 182 -18.34 14.22 -8.84
CA THR A 182 -17.96 13.79 -10.18
C THR A 182 -16.67 12.98 -10.12
N PHE A 183 -16.66 11.80 -10.74
CA PHE A 183 -15.41 11.06 -10.93
C PHE A 183 -14.69 11.62 -12.16
N GLY A 184 -13.59 12.35 -11.93
CA GLY A 184 -12.90 13.12 -12.97
C GLY A 184 -12.07 12.27 -13.93
N ASN A 185 -11.70 11.04 -13.54
CA ASN A 185 -10.85 10.15 -14.32
C ASN A 185 -11.61 9.52 -15.49
N GLN A 186 -10.90 9.30 -16.61
CA GLN A 186 -11.43 8.43 -17.66
C GLN A 186 -11.50 7.00 -17.11
N LEU A 187 -12.68 6.37 -17.18
CA LEU A 187 -12.86 4.98 -16.77
C LEU A 187 -13.00 4.08 -18.01
N THR A 188 -12.13 3.08 -18.11
CA THR A 188 -12.07 2.10 -19.20
C THR A 188 -12.08 0.67 -18.68
N GLY A 189 -12.31 -0.29 -19.58
CA GLY A 189 -12.12 -1.72 -19.31
C GLY A 189 -13.42 -2.51 -19.24
N ASN A 190 -13.30 -3.80 -18.95
CA ASN A 190 -14.38 -4.80 -19.01
C ASN A 190 -14.63 -5.51 -17.67
N GLY A 191 -14.09 -4.96 -16.58
CA GLY A 191 -14.36 -5.40 -15.22
C GLY A 191 -15.66 -4.85 -14.65
N THR A 192 -15.75 -4.92 -13.32
CA THR A 192 -16.92 -4.48 -12.57
C THR A 192 -16.71 -3.06 -12.04
N PHE A 193 -17.77 -2.26 -12.08
CA PHE A 193 -17.83 -0.98 -11.42
C PHE A 193 -18.96 -1.01 -10.40
N ASP A 194 -18.60 -0.85 -9.13
CA ASP A 194 -19.53 -0.78 -8.01
C ASP A 194 -19.56 0.66 -7.46
N LYS A 195 -20.77 1.07 -7.07
CA LYS A 195 -21.06 2.37 -6.49
C LYS A 195 -21.71 2.12 -5.15
N ASP A 196 -20.89 2.24 -4.12
CA ASP A 196 -21.32 2.10 -2.74
C ASP A 196 -21.44 3.50 -2.10
N GLY A 197 -22.20 3.60 -1.02
CA GLY A 197 -22.47 4.88 -0.36
C GLY A 197 -23.70 5.62 -0.91
N ALA A 198 -24.11 6.66 -0.18
CA ALA A 198 -25.38 7.37 -0.41
C ALA A 198 -25.34 8.43 -1.52
N GLY A 199 -24.13 8.79 -1.99
CA GLY A 199 -23.94 9.83 -3.00
C GLY A 199 -24.17 9.36 -4.43
N HIS A 200 -24.78 10.21 -5.25
CA HIS A 200 -24.80 10.04 -6.70
C HIS A 200 -23.43 10.45 -7.27
N SER A 201 -22.75 9.55 -7.99
CA SER A 201 -21.57 9.97 -8.78
C SER A 201 -21.85 10.02 -10.27
N ASP A 202 -21.67 11.21 -10.86
CA ASP A 202 -21.84 11.45 -12.29
C ASP A 202 -20.70 10.78 -13.08
N GLN A 203 -21.10 9.91 -13.99
CA GLN A 203 -20.24 9.02 -14.77
C GLN A 203 -20.11 9.43 -16.23
N SER A 204 -20.33 10.72 -16.53
CA SER A 204 -20.31 11.28 -17.89
C SER A 204 -19.08 10.91 -18.74
N ARG A 205 -17.95 10.54 -18.13
CA ARG A 205 -16.69 10.13 -18.81
C ARG A 205 -16.44 8.62 -18.88
N VAL A 206 -17.41 7.77 -18.49
CA VAL A 206 -17.31 6.30 -18.64
C VAL A 206 -17.44 5.94 -20.12
N THR A 207 -16.39 5.35 -20.69
CA THR A 207 -16.31 5.12 -22.14
C THR A 207 -16.48 3.66 -22.57
N THR A 208 -17.02 2.77 -21.72
CA THR A 208 -17.03 1.33 -22.07
C THR A 208 -18.39 0.64 -22.05
N ALA A 209 -18.65 -0.11 -23.13
CA ALA A 209 -19.84 -0.86 -23.48
C ALA A 209 -20.12 -2.14 -22.64
N ALA A 210 -19.44 -2.36 -21.51
CA ALA A 210 -19.61 -3.59 -20.72
C ALA A 210 -19.28 -3.48 -19.21
N LEU A 211 -19.07 -2.29 -18.65
CA LEU A 211 -18.99 -2.15 -17.18
C LEU A 211 -20.37 -2.48 -16.61
N GLN A 212 -20.48 -3.64 -15.96
CA GLN A 212 -21.71 -4.04 -15.28
C GLN A 212 -21.80 -3.20 -14.00
N ALA A 213 -22.50 -2.08 -14.04
CA ALA A 213 -22.90 -1.41 -12.82
C ALA A 213 -23.85 -2.35 -12.07
N ARG A 214 -23.44 -2.89 -10.92
CA ARG A 214 -24.40 -3.54 -10.03
C ARG A 214 -25.20 -2.43 -9.34
N PRO A 215 -26.53 -2.32 -9.55
CA PRO A 215 -27.32 -1.39 -8.77
C PRO A 215 -27.36 -1.86 -7.32
N THR A 216 -27.06 -0.97 -6.38
CA THR A 216 -27.36 -1.15 -4.96
C THR A 216 -28.88 -1.08 -4.79
N SER A 217 -29.55 -2.23 -4.87
CA SER A 217 -31.00 -2.33 -4.68
C SER A 217 -31.37 -2.08 -3.22
N THR A 218 -32.04 -0.96 -2.93
CA THR A 218 -33.31 -1.01 -2.19
C THR A 218 -34.18 0.23 -2.47
N ARG A 219 -35.05 0.13 -3.47
CA ARG A 219 -36.33 0.85 -3.44
C ARG A 219 -37.42 -0.15 -3.84
N ALA A 220 -38.14 -0.64 -2.82
CA ALA A 220 -39.35 -1.42 -3.03
C ALA A 220 -40.37 -0.58 -3.82
N PRO A 221 -41.18 -1.18 -4.70
CA PRO A 221 -42.28 -0.47 -5.33
C PRO A 221 -43.29 -0.06 -4.27
N CYS A 222 -43.59 1.23 -4.18
CA CYS A 222 -44.84 1.67 -3.56
C CYS A 222 -45.98 1.18 -4.47
N TRP A 223 -46.97 0.54 -3.84
CA TRP A 223 -48.21 0.06 -4.47
C TRP A 223 -48.95 1.16 -5.21
#